data_AF-A0A1I7XVY0-F1
#
_entry.id   AF-A0A1I7XVY0-F1
#
_cell.length_a   1.000
_cell.length_b   1.000
_cell.length_c   1.000
_cell.angle_alpha   90.00
_cell.angle_beta   90.00
_cell.angle_gamma   90.00
#
_symmetry.space_group_name_H-M   'P 1'
#
loop_
_entity.id
_entity.type
_entity.pdbx_description
1 polymer ?
#
loop_
_entity_poly.entity_id
_entity_poly.type
_entity_poly.pdbx_seq_one_letter_code
_entity_poly.pdbx_strand_id
1 'polypeptide(L)'
;MEFVVAPFLDALCATLRKKDLKTLQEIGPWSWTVETYYNRRREFKAFTETNLDGTKADITIYETPNADVHYTSLTKHDRIVHIWMELSNQASLSSREMPLERYRTKVVPVLNALADTYAFRGYTRFLCPANKTDCLFSGLRAPAQEIKTAYFGGRCVKFIEEQVALGRLEHLELHGNEWPDSMEASLKAFLRSPNFVTLDLSGSNLTVDLDMLICIVQRFCKGDLRKGTLLQGKPSEEMKALRKALLSSDISLSGRLPEPSSADLKLGRMEWTRPDHETLHALITATNLCICYAK
;
A
#
# COMPACT_ATOMS: atom_id res chain seq x y z
N MET A 1 30.15 24.90 -13.85
CA MET A 1 29.57 23.91 -12.91
C MET A 1 28.56 24.68 -12.09
N GLU A 2 27.26 24.54 -12.41
CA GLU A 2 26.20 25.25 -11.71
C GLU A 2 26.08 24.67 -10.30
N PHE A 3 26.18 25.54 -9.29
CA PHE A 3 26.06 25.11 -7.90
C PHE A 3 24.59 24.78 -7.62
N VAL A 4 24.30 23.51 -7.32
CA VAL A 4 23.03 23.14 -6.71
C VAL A 4 22.92 23.91 -5.39
N VAL A 5 21.84 24.67 -5.24
CA VAL A 5 21.58 25.50 -4.06
C VAL A 5 21.54 24.57 -2.84
N ALA A 6 22.47 24.74 -1.88
CA ALA A 6 22.63 23.84 -0.73
C ALA A 6 21.32 23.50 0.02
N PRO A 7 20.38 24.45 0.23
CA PRO A 7 19.04 24.17 0.74
C PRO A 7 18.24 23.10 -0.02
N PHE A 8 18.34 23.06 -1.36
CA PHE A 8 17.66 22.06 -2.17
C PHE A 8 18.22 20.66 -1.90
N LEU A 9 19.55 20.53 -1.85
CA LEU A 9 20.19 19.25 -1.57
C LEU A 9 19.89 18.75 -0.16
N ASP A 10 19.87 19.65 0.83
CA ASP A 10 19.48 19.33 2.20
C ASP A 10 18.03 18.81 2.26
N ALA A 11 17.09 19.51 1.61
CA ALA A 11 15.68 19.09 1.54
C ALA A 11 15.51 17.75 0.81
N LEU A 12 16.21 17.53 -0.30
CA LEU A 12 16.19 16.26 -1.02
C LEU A 12 16.74 15.12 -0.15
N CYS A 13 17.91 15.30 0.47
CA CYS A 13 18.48 14.28 1.36
C CYS A 13 17.60 14.01 2.59
N ALA A 14 16.83 15.00 3.05
CA ALA A 14 15.87 14.81 4.12
C ALA A 14 14.75 13.84 3.72
N THR A 15 14.24 13.87 2.48
CA THR A 15 13.12 13.01 2.07
C THR A 15 13.53 11.61 1.62
N LEU A 16 14.78 11.42 1.20
CA LEU A 16 15.24 10.14 0.65
C LEU A 16 15.37 9.02 1.70
N ARG A 17 15.17 7.78 1.25
CA ARG A 17 15.44 6.58 2.05
C ARG A 17 16.94 6.35 2.18
N LYS A 18 17.34 5.57 3.19
CA LYS A 18 18.74 5.21 3.40
C LYS A 18 19.35 4.50 2.18
N LYS A 19 18.57 3.64 1.52
CA LYS A 19 18.99 2.97 0.28
C LYS A 19 19.23 3.97 -0.86
N ASP A 20 18.34 4.95 -1.03
CA ASP A 20 18.48 5.94 -2.10
C ASP A 20 19.64 6.91 -1.83
N LEU A 21 19.85 7.28 -0.56
CA LEU A 21 21.04 8.02 -0.13
C LEU A 21 22.33 7.26 -0.47
N LYS A 22 22.35 5.93 -0.26
CA LYS A 22 23.50 5.09 -0.65
C LYS A 22 23.72 5.11 -2.16
N THR A 23 22.66 4.90 -2.94
CA THR A 23 22.74 4.95 -4.41
C THR A 23 23.25 6.31 -4.88
N LEU A 24 22.79 7.41 -4.26
CA LEU A 24 23.31 8.75 -4.57
C LEU A 24 24.80 8.86 -4.25
N GLN A 25 25.29 8.33 -3.13
CA GLN A 25 26.73 8.32 -2.84
C GLN A 25 27.55 7.60 -3.91
N GLU A 26 26.99 6.55 -4.52
CA GLU A 26 27.67 5.75 -5.56
C GLU A 26 27.72 6.46 -6.93
N ILE A 27 26.75 7.34 -7.24
CA ILE A 27 26.60 7.95 -8.57
C ILE A 27 27.58 9.12 -8.84
N GLY A 28 28.25 9.68 -7.84
CA GLY A 28 29.22 10.76 -8.12
C GLY A 28 29.65 11.59 -6.91
N PRO A 29 30.32 12.75 -7.15
CA PRO A 29 30.85 13.63 -6.10
C PRO A 29 29.74 14.45 -5.43
N TRP A 30 28.66 13.78 -5.04
CA TRP A 30 27.63 14.40 -4.24
C TRP A 30 28.23 14.82 -2.91
N SER A 31 27.90 16.03 -2.50
CA SER A 31 28.53 16.71 -1.37
C SER A 31 28.55 15.86 -0.08
N TRP A 32 29.48 16.18 0.81
CA TRP A 32 29.51 15.81 2.24
C TRP A 32 28.14 15.80 2.94
N THR A 33 27.15 16.57 2.45
CA THR A 33 25.75 16.53 2.91
C THR A 33 25.11 15.15 2.73
N VAL A 34 25.24 14.49 1.57
CA VAL A 34 24.62 13.17 1.33
C VAL A 34 25.21 12.14 2.28
N GLU A 35 26.53 12.15 2.44
CA GLU A 35 27.23 11.29 3.39
C GLU A 35 26.80 11.55 4.83
N THR A 36 26.66 12.82 5.22
CA THR A 36 26.15 13.19 6.55
C THR A 36 24.74 12.64 6.78
N TYR A 37 23.84 12.78 5.80
CA TYR A 37 22.49 12.23 5.89
C TYR A 37 22.50 10.71 5.93
N TYR A 38 23.27 10.04 5.08
CA TYR A 38 23.36 8.59 5.04
C TYR A 38 23.84 8.02 6.39
N ASN A 39 24.93 8.58 6.93
CA ASN A 39 25.53 8.13 8.18
C ASN A 39 24.61 8.37 9.39
N ARG A 40 23.83 9.46 9.37
CA ARG A 40 22.89 9.80 10.46
C ARG A 40 21.50 9.17 10.30
N ARG A 41 21.12 8.73 9.10
CA ARG A 41 19.79 8.17 8.82
C ARG A 41 19.67 6.82 9.52
N ARG A 42 18.69 6.73 10.42
CA ARG A 42 18.21 5.48 10.99
C ARG A 42 16.78 5.24 10.52
N GLU A 43 16.47 3.99 10.20
CA GLU A 43 15.16 3.57 9.72
C GLU A 43 14.55 2.61 10.74
N PHE A 44 13.34 2.94 11.17
CA PHE A 44 12.67 2.31 12.28
C PHE A 44 11.35 1.68 11.84
N LYS A 45 10.95 0.67 12.61
CA LYS A 45 9.62 0.06 12.55
C LYS A 45 8.88 0.41 13.82
N ALA A 46 7.68 0.97 13.68
CA ALA A 46 6.78 1.24 14.80
C ALA A 46 5.75 0.14 14.90
N PHE A 47 5.58 -0.42 16.10
CA PHE A 47 4.51 -1.34 16.46
C PHE A 47 3.59 -0.61 17.42
N THR A 48 2.34 -0.48 17.05
CA THR A 48 1.32 0.19 17.84
C THR A 48 0.37 -0.87 18.35
N GLU A 49 0.26 -0.99 19.66
CA GLU A 49 -0.64 -1.91 20.33
C GLU A 49 -1.69 -1.14 21.11
N THR A 50 -2.89 -1.70 21.24
CA THR A 50 -3.94 -1.16 22.10
C THR A 50 -4.50 -2.27 22.97
N ASN A 51 -4.89 -1.93 24.19
CA ASN A 51 -5.55 -2.87 25.09
C ASN A 51 -6.98 -3.20 24.61
N LEU A 52 -7.61 -4.22 25.20
CA LEU A 52 -8.91 -4.73 24.73
C LEU A 52 -10.07 -3.73 24.88
N ASP A 53 -10.03 -2.82 25.85
CA ASP A 53 -11.06 -1.78 26.02
C ASP A 53 -10.78 -0.52 25.18
N GLY A 54 -9.57 -0.38 24.62
CA GLY A 54 -9.15 0.76 23.82
C GLY A 54 -8.84 2.01 24.63
N THR A 55 -8.68 1.91 25.94
CA THR A 55 -8.38 3.06 26.81
C THR A 55 -6.89 3.36 26.87
N LYS A 56 -6.04 2.38 26.57
CA LYS A 56 -4.59 2.50 26.57
C LYS A 56 -3.99 2.02 25.26
N ALA A 57 -2.88 2.64 24.92
CA ALA A 57 -2.06 2.27 23.79
C ALA A 57 -0.60 2.13 24.23
N ASP A 58 0.13 1.32 23.50
CA ASP A 58 1.58 1.22 23.60
C ASP A 58 2.21 1.42 22.22
N ILE A 59 3.43 1.92 22.22
CA ILE A 59 4.25 2.00 21.02
C ILE A 59 5.62 1.44 21.31
N THR A 60 6.04 0.50 20.47
CA THR A 60 7.43 0.07 20.45
C THR A 60 8.07 0.43 19.11
N ILE A 61 9.23 1.07 19.17
CA ILE A 61 9.96 1.51 17.98
C ILE A 61 11.29 0.78 17.97
N TYR A 62 11.54 -0.01 16.93
CA TYR A 62 12.77 -0.81 16.83
C TYR A 62 13.67 -0.29 15.71
N GLU A 63 14.95 -0.10 16.03
CA GLU A 63 16.00 0.03 15.03
C GLU A 63 16.36 -1.37 14.53
N THR A 64 16.32 -1.58 13.21
CA THR A 64 16.73 -2.87 12.65
C THR A 64 18.25 -3.06 12.88
N PRO A 65 18.71 -4.12 13.58
CA PRO A 65 17.96 -5.33 13.87
C PRO A 65 17.10 -5.36 15.14
N ASN A 66 17.44 -4.87 16.34
CA ASN A 66 16.63 -5.20 17.56
C ASN A 66 16.68 -4.22 18.75
N ALA A 67 17.14 -2.97 18.60
CA ALA A 67 17.14 -2.06 19.75
C ALA A 67 15.78 -1.34 19.86
N ASP A 68 15.06 -1.57 20.97
CA ASP A 68 13.91 -0.76 21.35
C ASP A 68 14.37 0.66 21.71
N VAL A 69 13.81 1.64 21.01
CA VAL A 69 14.13 3.05 21.15
C VAL A 69 12.87 3.80 21.58
N HIS A 70 12.96 4.48 22.71
CA HIS A 70 11.87 5.34 23.15
C HIS A 70 11.66 6.48 22.14
N TYR A 71 10.42 6.76 21.76
CA TYR A 71 10.07 7.71 20.69
C TYR A 71 10.61 9.13 20.90
N THR A 72 10.89 9.54 22.15
CA THR A 72 11.50 10.84 22.48
C THR A 72 12.99 10.92 22.14
N SER A 73 13.64 9.79 21.85
CA SER A 73 15.06 9.72 21.45
C SER A 73 15.23 9.83 19.94
N LEU A 74 14.12 9.96 19.20
CA LEU A 74 14.14 10.14 17.76
C LEU A 74 14.50 11.58 17.40
N THR A 75 15.24 11.72 16.32
CA THR A 75 15.81 12.96 15.78
C THR A 75 15.23 13.24 14.40
N LYS A 76 15.47 14.44 13.88
CA LYS A 76 15.06 14.82 12.51
C LYS A 76 15.65 13.95 11.40
N HIS A 77 16.71 13.19 11.68
CA HIS A 77 17.35 12.30 10.70
C HIS A 77 16.74 10.90 10.70
N ASP A 78 15.86 10.58 11.65
CA ASP A 78 15.25 9.26 11.79
C ASP A 78 14.00 9.15 10.92
N ARG A 79 13.70 7.94 10.42
CA ARG A 79 12.47 7.69 9.65
C ARG A 79 11.72 6.48 10.16
N ILE A 80 10.41 6.59 10.17
CA ILE A 80 9.50 5.46 10.38
C ILE A 80 9.12 4.94 9.00
N VAL A 81 9.69 3.79 8.63
CA VAL A 81 9.48 3.17 7.31
C VAL A 81 8.37 2.12 7.33
N HIS A 82 8.05 1.59 8.51
CA HIS A 82 6.95 0.66 8.70
C HIS A 82 6.15 1.01 9.94
N ILE A 83 4.83 0.95 9.83
CA ILE A 83 3.90 1.06 10.94
C ILE A 83 3.06 -0.23 10.96
N TRP A 84 3.16 -0.96 12.05
CA TRP A 84 2.42 -2.18 12.32
C TRP A 84 1.40 -1.90 13.40
N MET A 85 0.16 -2.29 13.16
CA MET A 85 -0.91 -2.23 14.13
C MET A 85 -1.29 -3.66 14.48
N GLU A 86 -1.01 -4.05 15.72
CA GLU A 86 -1.32 -5.38 16.25
C GLU A 86 -2.26 -5.26 17.45
N LEU A 87 -3.10 -6.29 17.63
CA LEU A 87 -3.87 -6.46 18.86
C LEU A 87 -3.08 -7.38 19.79
N SER A 88 -2.74 -6.86 20.95
CA SER A 88 -2.10 -7.64 22.01
C SER A 88 -3.13 -8.55 22.66
N ASN A 89 -2.85 -9.85 22.72
CA ASN A 89 -3.64 -10.82 23.47
C ASN A 89 -3.31 -10.71 24.98
N GLN A 90 -3.54 -9.54 25.57
CA GLN A 90 -3.67 -9.20 27.00
C GLN A 90 -2.58 -9.64 28.02
N ALA A 91 -1.69 -10.58 27.73
CA ALA A 91 -0.74 -11.13 28.69
C ALA A 91 0.64 -10.46 28.66
N SER A 92 0.91 -9.56 27.70
CA SER A 92 2.24 -8.98 27.52
C SER A 92 2.23 -7.54 27.02
N LEU A 93 1.21 -6.74 27.34
CA LEU A 93 1.34 -5.29 27.15
C LEU A 93 2.50 -4.81 28.03
N SER A 94 3.42 -4.06 27.42
CA SER A 94 4.64 -3.65 28.10
C SER A 94 4.32 -2.72 29.28
N SER A 95 5.25 -2.54 30.20
CA SER A 95 5.13 -1.55 31.28
C SER A 95 4.99 -0.10 30.78
N ARG A 96 5.04 0.16 29.47
CA ARG A 96 4.99 1.47 28.84
C ARG A 96 3.63 1.90 28.32
N GLU A 97 2.57 1.16 28.64
CA GLU A 97 1.19 1.57 28.34
C GLU A 97 0.95 3.03 28.73
N MET A 98 0.27 3.76 27.85
CA MET A 98 -0.17 5.12 28.11
C MET A 98 -1.65 5.30 27.78
N PRO A 99 -2.35 6.25 28.44
CA PRO A 99 -3.72 6.60 28.07
C PRO A 99 -3.80 6.98 26.58
N LEU A 100 -4.87 6.58 25.90
CA LEU A 100 -5.07 6.82 24.47
C LEU A 100 -4.93 8.30 24.09
N GLU A 101 -5.38 9.21 24.96
CA GLU A 101 -5.24 10.66 24.73
C GLU A 101 -3.77 11.11 24.75
N ARG A 102 -2.94 10.52 25.61
CA ARG A 102 -1.49 10.76 25.62
C ARG A 102 -0.84 10.20 24.37
N TYR A 103 -1.24 9.00 23.93
CA TYR A 103 -0.76 8.43 22.68
C TYR A 103 -1.09 9.34 21.48
N ARG A 104 -2.34 9.81 21.39
CA ARG A 104 -2.80 10.72 20.34
C ARG A 104 -2.03 12.03 20.32
N THR A 105 -1.71 12.61 21.48
CA THR A 105 -1.07 13.92 21.57
C THR A 105 0.46 13.88 21.57
N LYS A 106 1.08 12.74 21.93
CA LYS A 106 2.54 12.62 22.05
C LYS A 106 3.17 11.70 21.01
N VAL A 107 2.49 10.63 20.62
CA VAL A 107 3.06 9.60 19.74
C VAL A 107 2.67 9.83 18.28
N VAL A 108 1.39 10.03 18.00
CA VAL A 108 0.89 10.24 16.63
C VAL A 108 1.58 11.41 15.90
N PRO A 109 1.84 12.58 16.54
CA PRO A 109 2.58 13.65 15.89
C PRO A 109 4.02 13.25 15.52
N VAL A 110 4.68 12.43 16.34
CA VAL A 110 6.04 11.93 16.07
C VAL A 110 6.02 10.97 14.88
N LEU A 111 5.04 10.05 14.83
CA LEU A 111 4.86 9.17 13.67
C LEU A 111 4.67 9.99 12.38
N ASN A 112 3.81 11.00 12.39
CA ASN A 112 3.61 11.87 11.23
C ASN A 112 4.86 12.65 10.81
N ALA A 113 5.63 13.16 11.78
CA ALA A 113 6.82 13.95 11.49
C ALA A 113 7.95 13.10 10.86
N LEU A 114 7.97 11.79 11.13
CA LEU A 114 9.07 10.90 10.75
C LEU A 114 8.69 9.88 9.66
N ALA A 115 7.40 9.72 9.36
CA ALA A 115 6.92 8.86 8.28
C ALA A 115 6.72 9.68 7.00
N ASP A 116 7.72 9.85 6.16
CA ASP A 116 7.57 10.54 4.85
C ASP A 116 7.07 9.59 3.75
N THR A 117 7.53 8.34 3.80
CA THR A 117 7.02 7.26 2.96
C THR A 117 7.13 5.96 3.74
N TYR A 118 5.98 5.35 4.05
CA TYR A 118 5.92 4.21 4.94
C TYR A 118 5.01 3.11 4.39
N ALA A 119 5.21 1.90 4.88
CA ALA A 119 4.27 0.80 4.73
C ALA A 119 3.44 0.64 6.01
N PHE A 120 2.12 0.58 5.86
CA PHE A 120 1.17 0.35 6.92
C PHE A 120 0.65 -1.08 6.88
N ARG A 121 0.67 -1.78 8.02
CA ARG A 121 0.16 -3.14 8.16
C ARG A 121 -0.72 -3.25 9.39
N GLY A 122 -2.01 -3.50 9.18
CA GLY A 122 -3.00 -3.69 10.23
C GLY A 122 -3.72 -5.02 10.04
N TYR A 123 -3.19 -6.09 10.62
CA TYR A 123 -3.83 -7.40 10.59
C TYR A 123 -4.34 -7.72 11.98
N THR A 124 -5.63 -7.99 12.11
CA THR A 124 -6.14 -8.59 13.33
C THR A 124 -6.88 -9.87 13.01
N ARG A 125 -6.58 -10.93 13.75
CA ARG A 125 -7.42 -12.14 13.78
C ARG A 125 -8.70 -11.92 14.59
N PHE A 126 -8.76 -10.81 15.34
CA PHE A 126 -9.83 -10.51 16.28
C PHE A 126 -10.53 -9.20 15.91
N LEU A 127 -11.82 -9.12 16.21
CA LEU A 127 -12.61 -7.91 16.06
C LEU A 127 -12.02 -6.82 16.95
N CYS A 128 -11.51 -5.75 16.33
CA CYS A 128 -11.02 -4.58 17.03
C CYS A 128 -12.20 -3.63 17.28
N PRO A 129 -12.48 -3.22 18.53
CA PRO A 129 -13.44 -2.16 18.82
C PRO A 129 -13.16 -0.91 17.96
N ALA A 130 -14.20 -0.39 17.31
CA ALA A 130 -14.10 0.65 16.28
C ALA A 130 -13.41 1.94 16.78
N ASN A 131 -13.55 2.28 18.06
CA ASN A 131 -12.92 3.47 18.66
C ASN A 131 -11.38 3.43 18.69
N LYS A 132 -10.75 2.25 18.52
CA LYS A 132 -9.31 2.06 18.71
C LYS A 132 -8.47 2.53 17.52
N THR A 133 -8.89 2.14 16.34
CA THR A 133 -8.15 2.39 15.09
C THR A 133 -8.36 3.82 14.60
N ASP A 134 -9.45 4.45 15.02
CA ASP A 134 -9.81 5.83 14.71
C ASP A 134 -8.69 6.83 15.03
N CYS A 135 -7.99 6.66 16.15
CA CYS A 135 -6.89 7.57 16.54
C CYS A 135 -5.71 7.51 15.57
N LEU A 136 -5.36 6.31 15.09
CA LEU A 136 -4.24 6.14 14.17
C LEU A 136 -4.62 6.59 12.77
N PHE A 137 -5.79 6.17 12.26
CA PHE A 137 -6.25 6.53 10.91
C PHE A 137 -6.54 8.03 10.76
N SER A 138 -7.07 8.70 11.79
CA SER A 138 -7.26 10.16 11.75
C SER A 138 -5.96 10.94 11.98
N GLY A 139 -4.99 10.27 12.60
CA GLY A 139 -3.70 10.81 12.94
C GLY A 139 -2.74 10.83 11.76
N LEU A 140 -2.58 9.69 11.09
CA LEU A 140 -1.60 9.50 10.03
C LEU A 140 -2.01 10.24 8.75
N ARG A 141 -1.29 11.31 8.43
CA ARG A 141 -1.54 12.17 7.26
C ARG A 141 -0.49 12.07 6.18
N ALA A 142 0.67 11.51 6.52
CA ALA A 142 1.72 11.36 5.54
C ALA A 142 1.33 10.30 4.47
N PRO A 143 1.92 10.36 3.27
CA PRO A 143 1.61 9.41 2.22
C PRO A 143 2.17 8.02 2.52
N ALA A 144 1.29 7.02 2.57
CA ALA A 144 1.66 5.61 2.60
C ALA A 144 2.03 5.12 1.18
N GLN A 145 3.07 4.30 1.08
CA GLN A 145 3.41 3.58 -0.16
C GLN A 145 2.70 2.23 -0.24
N GLU A 146 2.51 1.59 0.90
CA GLU A 146 1.86 0.28 1.01
C GLU A 146 0.85 0.33 2.16
N ILE A 147 -0.35 -0.18 1.91
CA ILE A 147 -1.36 -0.40 2.94
C ILE A 147 -1.82 -1.84 2.83
N LYS A 148 -1.66 -2.59 3.92
CA LYS A 148 -2.25 -3.90 4.09
C LYS A 148 -3.11 -3.90 5.33
N THR A 149 -4.42 -4.09 5.20
CA THR A 149 -5.31 -3.90 6.34
C THR A 149 -6.57 -4.74 6.28
N ALA A 150 -7.04 -5.14 7.47
CA ALA A 150 -8.42 -5.56 7.64
C ALA A 150 -9.37 -4.35 7.67
N TYR A 151 -10.68 -4.60 7.60
CA TYR A 151 -11.69 -3.57 7.85
C TYR A 151 -11.74 -3.21 9.34
N PHE A 152 -11.57 -1.93 9.65
CA PHE A 152 -11.57 -1.40 11.02
C PHE A 152 -12.59 -0.27 11.20
N GLY A 153 -13.67 -0.27 10.41
CA GLY A 153 -14.70 0.77 10.45
C GLY A 153 -14.50 1.89 9.42
N GLY A 154 -15.42 2.85 9.41
CA GLY A 154 -15.48 3.91 8.40
C GLY A 154 -14.27 4.85 8.37
N ARG A 155 -13.52 4.99 9.48
CA ARG A 155 -12.26 5.76 9.46
C ARG A 155 -11.16 5.07 8.65
N CYS A 156 -11.12 3.74 8.64
CA CYS A 156 -10.19 2.96 7.82
C CYS A 156 -10.46 3.22 6.33
N VAL A 157 -11.74 3.17 5.93
CA VAL A 157 -12.20 3.54 4.59
C VAL A 157 -11.74 4.95 4.23
N LYS A 158 -12.07 5.95 5.05
CA LYS A 158 -11.68 7.34 4.81
C LYS A 158 -10.16 7.52 4.69
N PHE A 159 -9.39 6.83 5.53
CA PHE A 159 -7.93 6.84 5.45
C PHE A 159 -7.44 6.30 4.10
N ILE A 160 -7.95 5.16 3.63
CA ILE A 160 -7.57 4.60 2.33
C ILE A 160 -7.95 5.57 1.19
N GLU A 161 -9.14 6.15 1.24
CA GLU A 161 -9.60 7.14 0.24
C GLU A 161 -8.66 8.35 0.16
N GLU A 162 -8.28 8.91 1.32
CA GLU A 162 -7.33 10.01 1.41
C GLU A 162 -5.95 9.60 0.84
N GLN A 163 -5.47 8.40 1.17
CA GLN A 163 -4.18 7.90 0.67
C GLN A 163 -4.18 7.63 -0.84
N VAL A 164 -5.29 7.15 -1.39
CA VAL A 164 -5.50 7.02 -2.83
C VAL A 164 -5.50 8.40 -3.50
N ALA A 165 -6.20 9.38 -2.89
CA ALA A 165 -6.26 10.75 -3.41
C ALA A 165 -4.88 11.46 -3.39
N LEU A 166 -4.00 11.13 -2.45
CA LEU A 166 -2.61 11.61 -2.43
C LEU A 166 -1.78 11.07 -3.60
N GLY A 167 -2.23 10.00 -4.26
CA GLY A 167 -1.64 9.46 -5.49
C GLY A 167 -0.27 8.81 -5.32
N ARG A 168 0.24 8.64 -4.10
CA ARG A 168 1.54 8.01 -3.80
C ARG A 168 1.46 6.55 -3.38
N LEU A 169 0.24 6.04 -3.15
CA LEU A 169 0.04 4.63 -2.83
C LEU A 169 0.43 3.75 -4.03
N GLU A 170 1.18 2.69 -3.77
CA GLU A 170 1.64 1.72 -4.77
C GLU A 170 1.00 0.35 -4.56
N HIS A 171 0.82 -0.06 -3.31
CA HIS A 171 0.31 -1.39 -2.94
C HIS A 171 -0.87 -1.26 -1.97
N LEU A 172 -1.99 -1.90 -2.31
CA LEU A 172 -3.17 -1.99 -1.46
C LEU A 172 -3.62 -3.45 -1.35
N GLU A 173 -3.70 -3.95 -0.12
CA GLU A 173 -4.15 -5.31 0.20
C GLU A 173 -5.24 -5.23 1.28
N LEU A 174 -6.44 -5.71 0.94
CA LEU A 174 -7.62 -5.61 1.80
C LEU A 174 -8.06 -7.00 2.27
N HIS A 175 -8.33 -7.11 3.57
CA HIS A 175 -8.82 -8.35 4.19
C HIS A 175 -10.11 -8.13 4.98
N GLY A 176 -10.89 -9.20 5.16
CA GLY A 176 -12.13 -9.16 5.92
C GLY A 176 -13.36 -9.01 5.02
N ASN A 177 -14.54 -9.29 5.57
CA ASN A 177 -15.78 -9.37 4.80
C ASN A 177 -16.72 -8.17 5.01
N GLU A 178 -16.25 -7.15 5.71
CA GLU A 178 -17.05 -6.00 6.15
C GLU A 178 -16.79 -4.72 5.34
N TRP A 179 -16.08 -4.82 4.21
CA TRP A 179 -15.81 -3.65 3.36
C TRP A 179 -17.09 -3.17 2.69
N PRO A 180 -17.37 -1.85 2.69
CA PRO A 180 -18.55 -1.32 2.03
C PRO A 180 -18.36 -1.22 0.51
N ASP A 181 -19.44 -1.39 -0.24
CA ASP A 181 -19.46 -1.27 -1.71
C ASP A 181 -19.00 0.13 -2.18
N SER A 182 -19.14 1.16 -1.33
CA SER A 182 -18.65 2.50 -1.62
C SER A 182 -17.14 2.58 -1.90
N MET A 183 -16.37 1.57 -1.47
CA MET A 183 -14.93 1.47 -1.77
C MET A 183 -14.62 1.31 -3.27
N GLU A 184 -15.58 0.84 -4.07
CA GLU A 184 -15.38 0.55 -5.49
C GLU A 184 -14.83 1.76 -6.26
N ALA A 185 -15.39 2.95 -6.01
CA ALA A 185 -14.94 4.19 -6.66
C ALA A 185 -13.47 4.50 -6.34
N SER A 186 -13.06 4.31 -5.09
CA SER A 186 -11.71 4.56 -4.61
C SER A 186 -10.72 3.52 -5.13
N LEU A 187 -11.13 2.25 -5.25
CA LEU A 187 -10.34 1.21 -5.90
C LEU A 187 -10.12 1.51 -7.39
N LYS A 188 -11.17 1.93 -8.10
CA LYS A 188 -11.04 2.36 -9.51
C LYS A 188 -10.15 3.60 -9.65
N ALA A 189 -10.19 4.53 -8.70
CA ALA A 189 -9.27 5.68 -8.66
C ALA A 189 -7.82 5.23 -8.43
N PHE A 190 -7.60 4.28 -7.52
CA PHE A 190 -6.29 3.70 -7.25
C PHE A 190 -5.69 3.02 -8.48
N LEU A 191 -6.46 2.22 -9.23
CA LEU A 191 -6.01 1.59 -10.48
C LEU A 191 -5.62 2.58 -11.58
N ARG A 192 -6.15 3.81 -11.53
CA ARG A 192 -5.78 4.90 -12.45
C ARG A 192 -4.55 5.68 -11.99
N SER A 193 -4.09 5.49 -10.75
CA SER A 193 -2.92 6.18 -10.21
C SER A 193 -1.65 5.81 -10.99
N PRO A 194 -0.78 6.78 -11.36
CA PRO A 194 0.49 6.50 -12.02
C PRO A 194 1.45 5.68 -11.14
N ASN A 195 1.23 5.65 -9.82
CA ASN A 195 2.04 4.89 -8.87
C ASN A 195 1.50 3.48 -8.59
N PHE A 196 0.33 3.12 -9.11
CA PHE A 196 -0.26 1.80 -8.92
C PHE A 196 0.71 0.66 -9.30
N VAL A 197 0.88 -0.30 -8.38
CA VAL A 197 1.59 -1.56 -8.61
C VAL A 197 0.69 -2.74 -8.24
N THR A 198 0.16 -2.81 -7.03
CA THR A 198 -0.60 -3.98 -6.56
C THR A 198 -1.94 -3.61 -5.96
N LEU A 199 -3.01 -4.29 -6.39
CA LEU A 199 -4.29 -4.36 -5.71
C LEU A 199 -4.65 -5.82 -5.44
N ASP A 200 -4.75 -6.19 -4.17
CA ASP A 200 -5.13 -7.53 -3.72
C ASP A 200 -6.40 -7.47 -2.88
N LEU A 201 -7.47 -8.04 -3.42
CA LEU A 201 -8.79 -8.17 -2.81
C LEU A 201 -9.11 -9.63 -2.46
N SER A 202 -8.17 -10.57 -2.63
CA SER A 202 -8.40 -12.01 -2.47
C SER A 202 -8.88 -12.38 -1.05
N GLY A 203 -8.44 -11.62 -0.05
CA GLY A 203 -8.85 -11.76 1.35
C GLY A 203 -10.12 -11.01 1.73
N SER A 204 -10.82 -10.37 0.79
CA SER A 204 -11.95 -9.47 1.07
C SER A 204 -13.32 -9.96 0.55
N ASN A 205 -14.40 -9.25 0.92
CA ASN A 205 -15.72 -9.37 0.28
C ASN A 205 -15.86 -8.54 -1.01
N LEU A 206 -14.91 -7.66 -1.31
CA LEU A 206 -14.92 -6.89 -2.56
C LEU A 206 -14.58 -7.79 -3.75
N THR A 207 -15.05 -7.41 -4.93
CA THR A 207 -14.82 -8.16 -6.17
C THR A 207 -14.06 -7.32 -7.18
N VAL A 208 -13.39 -8.00 -8.12
CA VAL A 208 -12.79 -7.36 -9.30
C VAL A 208 -13.84 -7.37 -10.40
N ASP A 209 -14.22 -6.17 -10.86
CA ASP A 209 -15.19 -5.98 -11.94
C ASP A 209 -14.54 -5.79 -13.31
N LEU A 210 -15.39 -5.66 -14.34
CA LEU A 210 -14.95 -5.51 -15.72
C LEU A 210 -14.24 -4.17 -15.97
N ASP A 211 -14.68 -3.08 -15.32
CA ASP A 211 -14.05 -1.76 -15.46
C ASP A 211 -12.62 -1.75 -14.90
N MET A 212 -12.38 -2.46 -13.80
CA MET A 212 -11.04 -2.63 -13.22
C MET A 212 -10.12 -3.38 -14.18
N LEU A 213 -10.59 -4.47 -14.80
CA LEU A 213 -9.84 -5.18 -15.84
C LEU A 213 -9.55 -4.26 -17.04
N ILE A 214 -10.57 -3.56 -17.57
CA ILE A 214 -10.42 -2.64 -18.69
C ILE A 214 -9.37 -1.57 -18.36
N CYS A 215 -9.40 -1.01 -17.15
CA CYS A 215 -8.44 0.00 -16.71
C CYS A 215 -6.99 -0.50 -16.80
N ILE A 216 -6.72 -1.71 -16.29
CA ILE A 216 -5.37 -2.31 -16.33
C ILE A 216 -4.92 -2.59 -17.77
N VAL A 217 -5.78 -3.21 -18.58
CA VAL A 217 -5.45 -3.54 -19.97
C VAL A 217 -5.19 -2.28 -20.79
N GLN A 218 -6.03 -1.25 -20.66
CA GLN A 218 -5.83 0.02 -21.38
C GLN A 218 -4.52 0.71 -20.99
N ARG A 219 -4.16 0.73 -19.70
CA ARG A 219 -2.89 1.29 -19.24
C ARG A 219 -1.70 0.50 -19.76
N PHE A 220 -1.80 -0.83 -19.77
CA PHE A 220 -0.78 -1.69 -20.35
C PHE A 220 -0.58 -1.38 -21.83
N CYS A 221 -1.65 -1.33 -22.64
CA CYS A 221 -1.56 -1.00 -24.06
C CYS A 221 -0.90 0.37 -24.32
N LYS A 222 -1.16 1.36 -23.45
CA LYS A 222 -0.55 2.70 -23.50
C LYS A 222 0.92 2.74 -23.08
N GLY A 223 1.42 1.71 -22.38
CA GLY A 223 2.76 1.72 -21.77
C GLY A 223 2.82 2.46 -20.43
N ASP A 224 1.66 2.76 -19.82
CA ASP A 224 1.55 3.50 -18.56
C ASP A 224 1.53 2.57 -17.33
N LEU A 225 1.66 1.25 -17.54
CA LEU A 225 1.61 0.25 -16.48
C LEU A 225 3.03 -0.16 -16.05
N ARG A 226 3.25 -0.31 -14.74
CA ARG A 226 4.57 -0.68 -14.20
C ARG A 226 4.77 -2.19 -14.24
N LYS A 227 6.01 -2.63 -14.53
CA LYS A 227 6.39 -4.04 -14.39
C LYS A 227 6.18 -4.52 -12.96
N GLY A 228 5.71 -5.76 -12.82
CA GLY A 228 5.33 -6.33 -11.52
C GLY A 228 3.93 -5.92 -11.06
N THR A 229 3.14 -5.28 -11.92
CA THR A 229 1.75 -4.98 -11.61
C THR A 229 0.96 -6.28 -11.34
N LEU A 230 0.14 -6.25 -10.29
CA LEU A 230 -0.76 -7.33 -9.89
C LEU A 230 -2.15 -6.77 -9.54
N LEU A 231 -3.20 -7.33 -10.13
CA LEU A 231 -4.59 -7.15 -9.70
C LEU A 231 -5.17 -8.54 -9.43
N GLN A 232 -5.61 -8.80 -8.20
CA GLN A 232 -6.21 -10.09 -7.86
C GLN A 232 -7.40 -9.98 -6.89
N GLY A 233 -8.34 -10.91 -7.01
CA GLY A 233 -9.53 -10.97 -6.16
C GLY A 233 -10.64 -11.85 -6.74
N LYS A 234 -11.75 -11.94 -6.03
CA LYS A 234 -12.93 -12.68 -6.52
C LYS A 234 -13.53 -11.97 -7.75
N PRO A 235 -13.87 -12.67 -8.83
CA PRO A 235 -14.52 -12.04 -9.98
C PRO A 235 -15.95 -11.62 -9.64
N SER A 236 -16.38 -10.44 -10.11
CA SER A 236 -17.78 -10.02 -10.09
C SER A 236 -18.66 -10.91 -10.99
N GLU A 237 -19.98 -10.79 -10.91
CA GLU A 237 -20.89 -11.55 -11.79
C GLU A 237 -20.67 -11.22 -13.28
N GLU A 238 -20.34 -9.97 -13.60
CA GLU A 238 -19.98 -9.56 -14.97
C GLU A 238 -18.72 -10.28 -15.45
N MET A 239 -17.72 -10.42 -14.56
CA MET A 239 -16.49 -11.16 -14.88
C MET A 239 -16.73 -12.66 -15.02
N LYS A 240 -17.68 -13.23 -14.26
CA LYS A 240 -18.11 -14.63 -14.46
C LYS A 240 -18.84 -14.80 -15.80
N ALA A 241 -19.66 -13.84 -16.20
CA ALA A 241 -20.32 -13.84 -17.50
C ALA A 241 -19.30 -13.73 -18.64
N LEU A 242 -18.30 -12.85 -18.52
CA LEU A 242 -17.17 -12.75 -19.44
C LEU A 242 -16.46 -14.10 -19.60
N ARG A 243 -16.14 -14.77 -18.48
CA ARG A 243 -15.53 -16.10 -18.51
C ARG A 243 -16.40 -17.13 -19.23
N LYS A 244 -17.72 -17.11 -19.00
CA LYS A 244 -18.65 -18.01 -19.69
C LYS A 244 -18.67 -17.77 -21.19
N ALA A 245 -18.66 -16.51 -21.63
CA ALA A 245 -18.59 -16.12 -23.03
C ALA A 245 -17.28 -16.59 -23.70
N LEU A 246 -16.15 -16.42 -23.01
CA LEU A 246 -14.86 -16.96 -23.45
C LEU A 246 -14.94 -18.49 -23.64
N LEU A 247 -15.49 -19.22 -22.67
CA LEU A 247 -15.64 -20.67 -22.75
C LEU A 247 -16.56 -21.13 -23.90
N SER A 248 -17.56 -20.33 -24.26
CA SER A 248 -18.48 -20.63 -25.37
C SER A 248 -17.98 -20.19 -26.74
N SER A 249 -16.76 -19.64 -26.83
CA SER A 249 -16.24 -19.01 -28.07
C SER A 249 -17.14 -17.90 -28.61
N ASP A 250 -17.95 -17.28 -27.75
CA ASP A 250 -18.75 -16.10 -28.10
C ASP A 250 -17.88 -14.88 -27.81
N ILE A 251 -17.06 -14.52 -28.81
CA ILE A 251 -16.04 -13.47 -28.72
C ILE A 251 -16.68 -12.07 -28.88
N SER A 252 -17.99 -11.95 -28.70
CA SER A 252 -18.67 -10.66 -28.55
C SER A 252 -18.32 -10.06 -27.17
N LEU A 253 -17.02 -9.96 -26.87
CA LEU A 253 -16.47 -9.14 -25.81
C LEU A 253 -17.10 -7.76 -25.95
N SER A 254 -17.46 -7.13 -24.84
CA SER A 254 -18.31 -5.94 -24.68
C SER A 254 -18.00 -4.69 -25.57
N GLY A 255 -17.13 -4.77 -26.57
CA GLY A 255 -16.64 -3.65 -27.39
C GLY A 255 -15.72 -2.70 -26.61
N ARG A 256 -15.65 -2.87 -25.29
CA ARG A 256 -14.93 -2.00 -24.36
C ARG A 256 -13.55 -2.55 -23.95
N LEU A 257 -13.38 -3.88 -23.97
CA LEU A 257 -12.12 -4.53 -23.61
C LEU A 257 -11.23 -4.63 -24.86
N PRO A 258 -9.97 -4.15 -24.82
CA PRO A 258 -9.04 -4.37 -25.92
C PRO A 258 -8.89 -5.87 -26.24
N GLU A 259 -8.85 -6.21 -27.53
CA GLU A 259 -8.73 -7.61 -27.95
C GLU A 259 -7.41 -8.22 -27.44
N PRO A 260 -7.46 -9.42 -26.81
CA PRO A 260 -6.26 -10.12 -26.38
C PRO A 260 -5.49 -10.65 -27.60
N SER A 261 -4.16 -10.67 -27.51
CA SER A 261 -3.27 -11.26 -28.51
C SER A 261 -3.36 -12.78 -28.55
N SER A 262 -3.66 -13.40 -27.41
CA SER A 262 -3.94 -14.83 -27.31
C SER A 262 -5.00 -15.08 -26.23
N ALA A 263 -5.80 -16.12 -26.41
CA ALA A 263 -6.75 -16.56 -25.40
C ALA A 263 -6.81 -18.10 -25.37
N ASP A 264 -6.59 -18.68 -24.19
CA ASP A 264 -6.90 -20.09 -23.92
C ASP A 264 -8.28 -20.15 -23.27
N LEU A 265 -9.27 -20.41 -24.11
CA LEU A 265 -10.68 -20.46 -23.71
C LEU A 265 -10.93 -21.55 -22.65
N LYS A 266 -10.19 -22.68 -22.70
CA LYS A 266 -10.39 -23.78 -21.74
C LYS A 266 -9.92 -23.41 -20.34
N LEU A 267 -8.85 -22.62 -20.26
CA LEU A 267 -8.27 -22.18 -18.99
C LEU A 267 -8.80 -20.83 -18.51
N GLY A 268 -9.58 -20.12 -19.32
CA GLY A 268 -9.99 -18.74 -19.02
C GLY A 268 -8.79 -17.80 -18.93
N ARG A 269 -7.75 -18.07 -19.74
CA ARG A 269 -6.53 -17.26 -19.81
C ARG A 269 -6.62 -16.32 -21.01
N MET A 270 -6.24 -15.07 -20.79
CA MET A 270 -6.07 -14.06 -21.84
C MET A 270 -4.67 -13.45 -21.72
N GLU A 271 -4.08 -13.09 -22.86
CA GLU A 271 -2.78 -12.46 -22.91
C GLU A 271 -2.82 -11.27 -23.86
N TRP A 272 -2.25 -10.14 -23.44
CA TRP A 272 -2.02 -8.97 -24.29
C TRP A 272 -0.53 -8.79 -24.45
N THR A 273 -0.06 -8.72 -25.68
CA THR A 273 1.37 -8.52 -26.00
C THR A 273 1.55 -7.21 -26.73
N ARG A 274 2.51 -6.40 -26.27
CA ARG A 274 2.89 -5.14 -26.91
C ARG A 274 3.99 -5.37 -27.97
N PRO A 275 4.25 -4.39 -28.87
CA PRO A 275 5.30 -4.51 -29.88
C PRO A 275 6.72 -4.72 -29.32
N ASP A 276 6.96 -4.34 -28.06
CA ASP A 276 8.22 -4.54 -27.32
C ASP A 276 8.32 -5.91 -26.64
N HIS A 277 7.44 -6.85 -26.98
CA HIS A 277 7.34 -8.21 -26.44
C HIS A 277 7.01 -8.30 -24.94
N GLU A 278 6.53 -7.20 -24.35
CA GLU A 278 6.00 -7.23 -22.99
C GLU A 278 4.60 -7.87 -23.01
N THR A 279 4.30 -8.69 -22.00
CA THR A 279 3.03 -9.44 -21.92
C THR A 279 2.30 -9.19 -20.60
N LEU A 280 1.00 -8.93 -20.71
CA LEU A 280 0.06 -8.90 -19.60
C LEU A 280 -0.77 -10.19 -19.64
N HIS A 281 -0.79 -10.94 -18.54
CA HIS A 281 -1.59 -12.16 -18.42
C HIS A 281 -2.80 -11.91 -17.53
N ALA A 282 -3.97 -12.41 -17.92
CA ALA A 282 -5.13 -12.53 -17.06
C ALA A 282 -5.56 -13.99 -16.98
N LEU A 283 -5.84 -14.46 -15.76
CA LEU A 283 -6.42 -15.76 -15.48
C LEU A 283 -7.74 -15.56 -14.73
N ILE A 284 -8.84 -15.97 -15.35
CA ILE A 284 -10.18 -15.91 -14.76
C ILE A 284 -10.67 -17.32 -14.46
N THR A 285 -10.78 -17.64 -13.18
CA THR A 285 -11.35 -18.90 -12.69
C THR A 285 -12.77 -18.67 -12.15
N ALA A 286 -13.41 -19.71 -11.61
CA ALA A 286 -14.73 -19.59 -11.00
C ALA A 286 -14.72 -18.72 -9.73
N THR A 287 -13.61 -18.75 -8.99
CA THR A 287 -13.49 -18.20 -7.63
C THR A 287 -12.47 -17.09 -7.52
N ASN A 288 -11.60 -16.94 -8.51
CA ASN A 288 -10.49 -16.01 -8.47
C ASN A 288 -10.20 -15.43 -9.86
N LEU A 289 -9.81 -14.17 -9.88
CA LEU A 289 -9.22 -13.46 -11.00
C LEU A 289 -7.82 -13.01 -10.59
N CYS A 290 -6.85 -13.21 -11.48
CA CYS A 290 -5.48 -12.71 -11.32
C CYS A 290 -5.02 -12.11 -12.64
N ILE A 291 -4.53 -10.87 -12.59
CA ILE A 291 -3.90 -10.18 -13.71
C ILE A 291 -2.48 -9.83 -13.28
N CYS A 292 -1.49 -10.27 -14.04
CA CYS A 292 -0.10 -10.00 -13.75
C CYS A 292 0.66 -9.49 -14.99
N TYR A 293 1.48 -8.47 -14.78
CA TYR A 293 2.43 -7.97 -15.76
C TYR A 293 3.84 -8.46 -15.37
N ALA A 294 4.19 -9.64 -15.88
CA ALA A 294 5.45 -10.33 -15.62
C ALA A 294 6.47 -10.08 -16.75
N LYS A 295 7.75 -10.39 -16.46
CA LYS A 295 8.84 -10.40 -17.45
C LYS A 295 8.86 -11.73 -18.20
#